data_AF-A0A5N8VZM5-F1
#
_entry.id   AF-A0A5N8VZM5-F1
#
_cell.length_a   1.000
_cell.length_b   1.000
_cell.length_c   1.000
_cell.angle_alpha   90.00
_cell.angle_beta   90.00
_cell.angle_gamma   90.00
#
_symmetry.space_group_name_H-M   'P 1'
#
loop_
_entity.id
_entity.type
_entity.pdbx_description
1 polymer ?
#
loop_
_entity_poly.entity_id
_entity_poly.type
_entity_poly.pdbx_seq_one_letter_code
_entity_poly.pdbx_strand_id
1 'polypeptide(L)' 'LAEYPRALTQAAAHRAPDRVARQLVSVADALLLFQHTVLPRGDEKPSAAHRARLALAEAAGTVLVGGLSLLGIDAPEHL' A
#
# COMPACT_ATOMS: atom_id res chain seq x y z
N LEU A 1 4.34 8.39 3.02
CA LEU A 1 3.46 7.54 3.86
C LEU A 1 3.02 8.21 5.17
N ALA A 2 3.81 9.09 5.79
CA ALA A 2 3.48 9.68 7.10
C ALA A 2 2.22 10.58 7.13
N GLU A 3 1.88 11.26 6.03
CA GLU A 3 0.67 12.13 5.96
C GLU A 3 -0.61 11.41 5.55
N TYR A 4 -0.50 10.16 5.10
CA TYR A 4 -1.59 9.40 4.50
C TYR A 4 -2.76 9.08 5.45
N PRO A 5 -2.53 8.74 6.74
CA PRO A 5 -3.64 8.40 7.65
C PRO A 5 -4.60 9.59 7.86
N ARG A 6 -4.07 10.81 7.94
CA ARG A 6 -4.87 12.03 8.11
C ARG A 6 -5.62 12.43 6.85
N ALA A 7 -4.97 12.31 5.69
CA ALA A 7 -5.59 12.60 4.40
C ALA A 7 -6.76 11.64 4.08
N LEU A 8 -6.63 10.34 4.40
CA LEU A 8 -7.71 9.36 4.24
C LEU A 8 -8.90 9.66 5.15
N THR A 9 -8.63 10.03 6.41
CA THR A 9 -9.69 10.35 7.38
C THR A 9 -10.46 11.62 6.98
N GLN A 10 -9.77 12.65 6.47
CA GLN A 10 -10.42 13.86 5.95
C GLN A 10 -11.18 13.61 4.63
N ALA A 11 -10.65 12.80 3.72
CA ALA A 11 -11.33 12.48 2.46
C ALA A 11 -12.62 11.66 2.68
N ALA A 12 -12.60 10.73 3.64
CA ALA A 12 -13.79 10.00 4.09
C ALA A 12 -14.84 10.95 4.71
N ALA A 13 -14.40 11.95 5.48
CA ALA A 13 -15.30 12.97 6.06
C ALA A 13 -16.00 13.87 5.01
N HIS A 14 -15.41 14.02 3.81
CA HIS A 14 -15.95 14.86 2.73
C HIS A 14 -16.82 14.13 1.69
N ARG A 15 -17.21 12.87 1.92
CA ARG A 15 -18.01 12.03 0.98
C ARG A 15 -17.44 11.98 -0.44
N ALA A 16 -16.13 11.82 -0.59
CA ALA A 16 -15.50 11.66 -1.90
C ALA A 16 -14.89 10.25 -2.04
N PRO A 17 -15.71 9.18 -2.13
CA PRO A 17 -15.20 7.81 -2.28
C PRO A 17 -14.31 7.67 -3.52
N ASP A 18 -14.60 8.40 -4.59
CA ASP A 18 -13.76 8.41 -5.80
C ASP A 18 -12.34 8.93 -5.58
N ARG A 19 -12.16 9.89 -4.65
CA ARG A 19 -10.82 10.40 -4.32
C ARG A 19 -10.03 9.36 -3.55
N VAL A 20 -10.68 8.67 -2.60
CA VAL A 20 -10.09 7.56 -1.86
C VAL A 20 -9.70 6.45 -2.83
N ALA A 21 -10.60 6.03 -3.72
CA ALA A 21 -10.32 5.00 -4.73
C ALA A 21 -9.13 5.36 -5.62
N ARG A 22 -9.09 6.57 -6.19
CA ARG A 22 -7.95 7.03 -7.01
C ARG A 22 -6.63 7.03 -6.24
N GLN A 23 -6.67 7.43 -4.97
CA GLN A 23 -5.50 7.47 -4.11
C GLN A 23 -5.00 6.06 -3.74
N LEU A 24 -5.89 5.08 -3.60
CA LEU A 24 -5.53 3.67 -3.41
C LEU A 24 -4.95 3.05 -4.68
N VAL A 25 -5.52 3.35 -5.86
CA VAL A 25 -4.96 2.91 -7.14
C VAL A 25 -3.52 3.43 -7.31
N SER A 26 -3.27 4.70 -7.00
CA SER A 26 -1.91 5.24 -7.08
C SER A 26 -0.92 4.54 -6.13
N VAL A 27 -1.36 4.07 -4.96
CA VAL A 27 -0.51 3.29 -4.03
C VAL A 27 -0.27 1.90 -4.57
N ALA A 28 -1.32 1.25 -5.08
CA ALA A 28 -1.22 -0.07 -5.67
C ALA A 28 -0.25 -0.06 -6.87
N ASP A 29 -0.40 0.90 -7.78
CA ASP A 29 0.50 1.05 -8.93
C ASP A 29 1.95 1.25 -8.48
N ALA A 30 2.19 2.13 -7.51
CA ALA A 30 3.52 2.35 -6.96
C ALA A 30 4.10 1.08 -6.32
N LEU A 31 3.29 0.30 -5.60
CA LEU A 31 3.69 -0.97 -5.01
C LEU A 31 4.04 -2.01 -6.09
N LEU A 32 3.20 -2.16 -7.11
CA LEU A 32 3.38 -3.13 -8.20
C LEU A 32 4.71 -2.92 -8.95
N LEU A 33 5.17 -1.67 -9.05
CA LEU A 33 6.45 -1.33 -9.68
C LEU A 33 7.66 -1.95 -8.98
N PHE A 34 7.64 -2.10 -7.65
CA PHE A 34 8.82 -2.58 -6.91
C PHE A 34 8.62 -3.88 -6.13
N GLN A 35 7.38 -4.38 -5.99
CA GLN A 35 7.08 -5.60 -5.19
C GLN A 35 7.95 -6.80 -5.58
N HIS A 36 8.32 -6.91 -6.85
CA HIS A 36 9.11 -8.02 -7.39
C HIS A 36 10.60 -7.94 -6.99
N THR A 37 11.03 -6.83 -6.38
CA THR A 37 12.42 -6.55 -5.96
C THR A 37 12.61 -6.58 -4.43
N VAL A 38 11.56 -6.95 -3.69
CA VAL A 38 11.55 -7.00 -2.23
C VAL A 38 12.49 -8.09 -1.71
N LEU A 39 12.43 -9.27 -2.32
CA LEU A 39 13.28 -10.40 -1.95
C LEU A 39 14.56 -10.43 -2.79
N PRO A 40 15.69 -10.85 -2.20
CA PRO A 40 16.92 -11.12 -2.95
C PRO A 40 16.67 -12.17 -4.04
N ARG A 41 17.35 -12.04 -5.18
CA ARG A 41 17.21 -12.97 -6.32
C ARG A 41 18.48 -13.76 -6.55
N GLY A 42 18.33 -15.07 -6.82
CA GLY A 42 19.46 -15.96 -7.09
C GLY A 42 20.43 -16.00 -5.90
N ASP A 43 21.70 -15.71 -6.17
CA ASP A 43 22.77 -15.70 -5.16
C ASP A 43 22.94 -14.36 -4.44
N GLU A 44 22.02 -13.41 -4.65
CA GLU A 44 22.06 -12.11 -3.98
C GLU A 44 21.87 -12.29 -2.47
N LYS A 45 22.76 -11.68 -1.69
CA LYS A 45 22.68 -11.72 -0.22
C LYS A 45 21.60 -10.76 0.29
N PRO A 46 20.80 -11.15 1.30
CA PRO A 46 19.90 -10.25 2.00
C PRO A 46 20.63 -8.99 2.49
N SER A 47 20.07 -7.83 2.18
CA SER A 47 20.69 -6.53 2.48
C SER A 47 19.70 -5.57 3.14
N ALA A 48 20.20 -4.45 3.65
CA ALA A 48 19.35 -3.41 4.23
C ALA A 48 18.32 -2.85 3.22
N ALA A 49 18.66 -2.82 1.93
CA ALA A 49 17.74 -2.39 0.88
C ALA A 49 16.53 -3.33 0.77
N HIS A 50 16.75 -4.65 0.80
CA HIS A 50 15.67 -5.64 0.77
C HIS A 50 14.74 -5.50 1.97
N ARG A 51 15.31 -5.33 3.18
CA ARG A 51 14.52 -5.09 4.40
C ARG A 51 13.72 -3.79 4.32
N ALA A 52 14.30 -2.72 3.78
CA ALA A 52 13.60 -1.45 3.60
C ALA A 52 12.43 -1.58 2.60
N ARG A 53 12.63 -2.29 1.48
CA ARG A 53 11.57 -2.56 0.51
C ARG A 53 10.46 -3.44 1.08
N LEU A 54 10.81 -4.44 1.90
CA LEU A 54 9.84 -5.27 2.60
C LEU A 54 8.97 -4.43 3.53
N ALA A 55 9.59 -3.62 4.40
CA ALA A 55 8.87 -2.73 5.31
C ALA A 55 7.97 -1.73 4.54
N LEU A 56 8.44 -1.26 3.38
CA LEU A 56 7.64 -0.39 2.51
C LEU A 56 6.42 -1.13 1.93
N ALA A 57 6.60 -2.37 1.47
CA ALA A 57 5.52 -3.20 0.94
C ALA A 57 4.47 -3.52 2.01
N GLU A 58 4.90 -3.85 3.24
CA GLU A 58 4.01 -4.09 4.39
C GLU A 58 3.19 -2.83 4.75
N ALA A 59 3.85 -1.66 4.76
CA ALA A 59 3.17 -0.40 5.02
C ALA A 59 2.15 -0.06 3.92
N ALA A 60 2.50 -0.28 2.65
CA ALA A 60 1.58 -0.11 1.53
C ALA A 60 0.38 -1.06 1.63
N GLY A 61 0.61 -2.34 1.97
CA GLY A 61 -0.44 -3.32 2.20
C GLY A 61 -1.43 -2.88 3.29
N THR A 62 -0.92 -2.36 4.42
CA THR A 62 -1.76 -1.84 5.51
C THR A 62 -2.64 -0.67 5.06
N VAL A 63 -2.08 0.25 4.26
CA VAL A 63 -2.84 1.39 3.69
C VAL A 63 -3.93 0.91 2.74
N LEU A 64 -3.63 -0.08 1.90
CA LEU A 64 -4.60 -0.65 0.96
C LEU A 64 -5.74 -1.35 1.70
N VAL A 65 -5.43 -2.21 2.67
CA VAL A 65 -6.44 -2.90 3.50
C VAL A 65 -7.35 -1.87 4.19
N GLY A 66 -6.78 -0.91 4.91
CA GLY A 66 -7.56 0.11 5.60
C GLY A 66 -8.40 0.98 4.65
N GLY A 67 -7.86 1.33 3.48
CA GLY A 67 -8.58 2.08 2.46
C GLY A 67 -9.74 1.32 1.81
N LEU A 68 -9.54 0.03 1.52
CA LEU A 68 -10.58 -0.84 0.96
C LEU A 68 -11.70 -1.07 1.97
N SER A 69 -11.38 -1.28 3.25
CA SER A 69 -12.39 -1.37 4.30
C SER A 69 -13.24 -0.10 4.42
N LEU A 70 -12.66 1.09 4.24
CA LEU A 70 -13.42 2.35 4.20
C LEU A 70 -14.39 2.44 3.01
N LEU A 71 -14.10 1.72 1.92
CA LEU A 71 -14.98 1.60 0.75
C LEU A 71 -15.99 0.46 0.87
N GLY A 72 -15.97 -0.30 1.97
CA GLY A 72 -16.82 -1.49 2.14
C GLY A 72 -16.38 -2.68 1.28
N ILE A 73 -15.12 -2.70 0.86
CA ILE A 73 -14.54 -3.79 0.06
C ILE A 73 -13.65 -4.62 0.99
N ASP A 74 -13.92 -5.93 1.06
CA ASP A 74 -13.04 -6.86 1.75
C ASP A 74 -11.73 -7.02 0.96
N ALA A 75 -10.61 -6.89 1.66
CA ALA A 75 -9.27 -7.10 1.11
C ALA A 75 -8.81 -8.51 1.49
N PRO A 76 -8.88 -9.50 0.59
CA PRO A 76 -8.43 -10.85 0.89
C PRO A 76 -6.91 -10.89 1.06
N GLU A 77 -6.43 -11.70 2.01
CA GLU A 77 -4.98 -11.86 2.26
C GLU A 77 -4.25 -12.51 1.07
N HIS A 78 -4.98 -13.24 0.22
CA HIS A 78 -4.46 -13.93 -0.97
C HIS A 78 -5.51 -13.85 -2.10
N LEU A 79 -5.06 -13.57 -3.33
CA LEU A 79 -5.87 -13.58 -4.57
C LEU A 79 -5.73 -14.91 -5.31
#